data_AF-A0A3A8NR22-F1
#
_entry.id   AF-A0A3A8NR22-F1
#
_cell.length_a   1.000
_cell.length_b   1.000
_cell.length_c   1.000
_cell.angle_alpha   90.00
_cell.angle_beta   90.00
_cell.angle_gamma   90.00
#
_symmetry.space_group_name_H-M   'P 1'
#
loop_
_entity.id
_entity.type
_entity.pdbx_description
1 polymer ?
#
loop_
_entity_poly.entity_id
_entity_poly.type
_entity_poly.pdbx_seq_one_letter_code
_entity_poly.pdbx_strand_id
1 'polypeptide(L)'
;MSTSSIEPSTAVAPAATVRIIASPQSWVEGEAVRQLEAVARLPGMRLAVGLPDLHPGKGAPVGAAFESEGFLYPYLVGSDIGCGMGLWDV
;
A
#
# COMPACT_ATOMS: atom_id res chain seq x y z
N MET A 1 -14.53 -3.50 30.61
CA MET A 1 -13.69 -3.05 29.48
C MET A 1 -14.65 -2.46 28.46
N SER A 2 -14.75 -1.14 28.40
CA SER A 2 -15.71 -0.45 27.53
C SER A 2 -15.26 -0.58 26.08
N THR A 3 -16.02 -1.32 25.28
CA THR A 3 -15.89 -1.33 23.82
C THR A 3 -16.40 0.02 23.33
N SER A 4 -15.48 0.96 23.07
CA SER A 4 -15.84 2.16 22.32
C SER A 4 -16.25 1.72 20.92
N SER A 5 -17.54 1.83 20.63
CA SER A 5 -18.10 1.58 19.31
C SER A 5 -17.35 2.43 18.29
N ILE A 6 -16.66 1.79 17.33
CA ILE A 6 -16.12 2.48 16.17
C ILE A 6 -17.33 2.78 15.28
N GLU A 7 -17.91 3.96 15.47
CA GLU A 7 -18.89 4.52 14.54
C GLU A 7 -18.13 4.82 13.23
N PRO A 8 -18.58 4.31 12.07
CA PRO A 8 -17.94 4.66 10.81
C PRO A 8 -18.18 6.14 10.53
N SER A 9 -17.11 6.93 10.56
CA SER A 9 -17.14 8.34 10.19
C SER A 9 -17.64 8.47 8.75
N THR A 10 -18.79 9.11 8.59
CA THR A 10 -19.42 9.47 7.30
C THR A 10 -18.73 10.64 6.60
N ALA A 11 -17.63 11.16 7.15
CA ALA A 11 -16.82 12.15 6.48
C ALA A 11 -16.09 11.50 5.30
N VAL A 12 -16.26 12.07 4.10
CA VAL A 12 -15.44 11.74 2.93
C VAL A 12 -14.00 12.10 3.29
N ALA A 13 -13.21 11.09 3.64
CA ALA A 13 -11.79 11.27 3.86
C ALA A 13 -11.16 11.89 2.60
N PRO A 14 -10.20 12.81 2.74
CA PRO A 14 -9.48 13.34 1.59
C PRO A 14 -8.90 12.20 0.76
N ALA A 15 -8.88 12.34 -0.56
CA ALA A 15 -8.30 11.34 -1.45
C ALA A 15 -6.84 11.08 -1.04
N ALA A 16 -6.45 9.80 -1.01
CA ALA A 16 -5.09 9.42 -0.65
C ALA A 16 -4.08 10.09 -1.58
N THR A 17 -2.95 10.51 -1.02
CA THR A 17 -1.83 10.98 -1.84
C THR A 17 -1.17 9.79 -2.52
N VAL A 18 -0.87 9.91 -3.82
CA VAL A 18 -0.11 8.90 -4.58
C VAL A 18 1.26 9.47 -4.92
N ARG A 19 2.33 8.72 -4.63
CA ARG A 19 3.71 9.08 -4.97
C ARG A 19 4.44 7.89 -5.57
N ILE A 20 5.35 8.14 -6.50
CA ILE A 20 6.28 7.13 -7.01
C ILE A 20 7.68 7.67 -6.80
N ILE A 21 8.51 6.89 -6.11
CA ILE A 21 9.94 7.15 -5.94
C ILE A 21 10.65 6.34 -7.01
N ALA A 22 11.12 7.01 -8.06
CA ALA A 22 11.78 6.37 -9.19
C ALA A 22 12.82 7.31 -9.81
N SER A 23 13.77 6.73 -10.53
CA SER A 23 14.71 7.45 -11.39
C SER A 23 14.33 7.24 -12.87
N PRO A 24 14.88 8.02 -13.82
CA PRO A 24 14.71 7.74 -15.24
C PRO A 24 15.15 6.33 -15.69
N GLN A 25 16.01 5.67 -14.91
CA GLN A 25 16.49 4.31 -15.14
C GLN A 25 15.58 3.24 -14.53
N SER A 26 14.62 3.61 -13.68
CA SER A 26 13.68 2.68 -13.08
C SER A 26 12.67 2.22 -14.13
N TRP A 27 12.52 0.91 -14.30
CA TRP A 27 11.47 0.35 -15.13
C TRP A 27 10.19 0.24 -14.31
N VAL A 28 9.24 1.15 -14.54
CA VAL A 28 7.94 1.15 -13.88
C VAL A 28 6.85 0.88 -14.91
N GLU A 29 6.18 -0.27 -14.78
CA GLU A 29 5.13 -0.67 -15.70
C GLU A 29 3.82 0.08 -15.43
N GLY A 30 3.10 0.46 -16.49
CA GLY A 30 1.83 1.18 -16.37
C GLY A 30 0.76 0.42 -15.57
N GLU A 31 0.76 -0.92 -15.64
CA GLU A 31 -0.13 -1.74 -14.80
C GLU A 31 0.19 -1.61 -13.32
N ALA A 32 1.46 -1.49 -12.94
CA ALA A 32 1.85 -1.29 -11.54
C ALA A 32 1.35 0.06 -11.01
N VAL A 33 1.43 1.11 -11.84
CA VAL A 33 0.86 2.44 -11.53
C VAL A 33 -0.66 2.35 -11.36
N ARG A 34 -1.36 1.67 -12.29
CA ARG A 34 -2.81 1.48 -12.21
C ARG A 34 -3.23 0.74 -10.94
N GLN A 35 -2.47 -0.29 -10.54
CA GLN A 35 -2.70 -1.03 -9.30
C GLN A 35 -2.44 -0.13 -8.07
N LEU A 36 -1.38 0.66 -8.06
CA LEU A 36 -1.08 1.62 -6.99
C LEU A 36 -2.22 2.64 -6.80
N GLU A 37 -2.71 3.23 -7.89
CA GLU A 37 -3.84 4.15 -7.87
C GLU A 37 -5.16 3.49 -7.44
N ALA A 38 -5.36 2.22 -7.79
CA ALA A 38 -6.53 1.46 -7.34
C ALA A 38 -6.49 1.24 -5.82
N VAL A 39 -5.33 0.89 -5.27
CA VAL A 39 -5.14 0.75 -3.81
C VAL A 39 -5.29 2.09 -3.10
N ALA A 40 -4.84 3.19 -3.71
CA ALA A 40 -5.02 4.55 -3.18
C ALA A 40 -6.49 4.97 -3.01
N ARG A 41 -7.42 4.34 -3.72
CA ARG A 41 -8.88 4.60 -3.62
C ARG A 41 -9.58 3.76 -2.55
N LEU A 42 -8.87 2.88 -1.85
CA LEU A 42 -9.46 2.09 -0.78
C LEU A 42 -9.90 2.98 0.41
N PRO A 43 -11.00 2.64 1.10
CA PRO A 43 -11.43 3.36 2.29
C PRO A 43 -10.33 3.57 3.35
N GLY A 44 -10.23 4.77 3.90
CA GLY A 44 -9.23 5.09 4.93
C GLY A 44 -7.78 5.10 4.46
N MET A 45 -7.49 4.90 3.17
CA MET A 45 -6.14 5.07 2.64
C MET A 45 -5.75 6.55 2.68
N ARG A 46 -4.57 6.86 3.23
CA ARG A 46 -4.02 8.22 3.34
C ARG A 46 -2.88 8.45 2.35
N LEU A 47 -2.05 7.43 2.14
CA LEU A 47 -0.86 7.51 1.30
C LEU A 47 -0.59 6.16 0.61
N ALA A 48 -0.32 6.20 -0.69
CA ALA A 48 0.19 5.09 -1.47
C ALA A 48 1.50 5.50 -2.14
N VAL A 49 2.60 4.81 -1.81
CA VAL A 49 3.93 5.09 -2.36
C VAL A 49 4.42 3.89 -3.15
N GLY A 50 4.66 4.07 -4.44
CA GLY A 50 5.44 3.13 -5.24
C GLY A 50 6.94 3.35 -5.04
N LEU A 51 7.67 2.26 -4.82
CA LEU A 51 9.13 2.25 -4.65
C LEU A 51 9.84 2.04 -6.00
N PRO A 52 11.18 2.18 -6.08
CA PRO A 52 11.89 2.09 -7.36
C PRO A 52 11.76 0.74 -8.10
N ASP A 53 11.37 -0.31 -7.40
CA ASP A 53 11.12 -1.67 -7.88
C ASP A 53 9.62 -1.97 -8.11
N LEU A 54 8.78 -0.93 -8.16
CA LEU A 54 7.34 -1.04 -8.36
C LEU A 54 7.00 -1.84 -9.63
N HIS A 55 6.30 -2.97 -9.47
CA HIS A 55 5.89 -3.82 -10.58
C HIS A 55 4.51 -4.47 -10.35
N PRO A 56 3.87 -5.00 -11.41
CA PRO A 56 2.54 -5.60 -11.29
C PRO A 56 2.55 -6.82 -10.37
N GLY A 57 1.60 -6.86 -9.43
CA GLY A 57 1.35 -8.02 -8.59
C GLY A 57 -0.02 -8.65 -8.84
N LYS A 58 -0.39 -9.59 -7.97
CA LYS A 58 -1.69 -10.29 -8.02
C LYS A 58 -2.78 -9.47 -7.33
N GLY A 59 -3.25 -8.43 -8.01
CA GLY A 59 -4.36 -7.56 -7.55
C GLY A 59 -3.94 -6.29 -6.81
N ALA A 60 -2.69 -6.21 -6.34
CA ALA A 60 -2.04 -5.03 -5.79
C ALA A 60 -0.58 -5.02 -6.27
N PRO A 61 0.08 -3.85 -6.37
CA PRO A 61 1.44 -3.80 -6.87
C PRO A 61 2.42 -4.33 -5.83
N VAL A 62 3.54 -4.87 -6.30
CA VAL A 62 4.70 -5.21 -5.45
C VAL A 62 5.69 -4.04 -5.50
N GLY A 63 6.44 -3.83 -4.42
CA GLY A 63 7.33 -2.66 -4.30
C GLY A 63 6.55 -1.39 -3.97
N ALA A 64 5.63 -1.46 -3.01
CA ALA A 64 4.81 -0.33 -2.57
C ALA A 64 4.64 -0.31 -1.05
N ALA A 65 4.41 0.90 -0.51
CA ALA A 65 4.08 1.14 0.89
C ALA A 65 2.74 1.90 0.98
N PHE A 66 1.94 1.55 1.98
CA PHE A 66 0.60 2.08 2.17
C PHE A 66 0.39 2.54 3.60
N GLU A 67 -0.23 3.69 3.77
CA GLU A 67 -0.69 4.20 5.06
C GLU A 67 -2.22 4.22 5.03
N SER A 68 -2.86 3.42 5.88
CA SER A 68 -4.32 3.43 6.08
C SER A 68 -4.67 3.73 7.53
N GLU A 69 -5.81 4.40 7.71
CA GLU A 69 -6.39 4.74 9.02
C GLU A 69 -7.79 4.15 9.13
N GLY A 70 -8.08 3.49 10.25
CA GLY A 70 -9.38 2.85 10.50
C GLY A 70 -9.62 1.53 9.75
N PHE A 71 -8.78 1.20 8.76
CA PHE A 71 -8.88 -0.02 7.96
C PHE A 71 -7.54 -0.75 7.88
N LEU A 72 -7.59 -2.08 7.95
CA LEU A 72 -6.48 -2.98 7.65
C LEU A 72 -6.85 -3.82 6.43
N TYR A 73 -5.92 -3.93 5.47
CA TYR A 73 -6.10 -4.68 4.23
C TYR A 73 -5.10 -5.85 4.14
N PRO A 74 -5.43 -7.03 4.71
CA PRO A 74 -4.47 -8.14 4.78
C PRO A 74 -3.91 -8.58 3.43
N TYR A 75 -4.69 -8.50 2.36
CA TYR A 75 -4.26 -8.89 1.03
C TYR A 75 -3.14 -7.99 0.46
N LEU A 76 -2.95 -6.77 0.96
CA LEU A 76 -1.86 -5.88 0.56
C LEU A 76 -0.49 -6.29 1.14
N VAL A 77 -0.47 -7.17 2.16
CA VAL A 77 0.78 -7.71 2.73
C VAL A 77 1.46 -8.68 1.78
N GLY A 78 0.70 -9.32 0.89
CA GLY A 78 1.17 -10.39 0.01
C GLY A 78 0.87 -11.78 0.57
N SER A 79 0.97 -12.80 -0.28
CA SER A 79 0.64 -14.19 0.10
C SER A 79 1.69 -14.85 0.99
N ASP A 80 2.92 -14.35 0.98
CA ASP A 80 4.05 -14.86 1.77
C ASP A 80 4.35 -13.89 2.93
N ILE A 81 3.49 -13.92 3.94
CA ILE A 81 3.56 -13.00 5.09
C ILE A 81 4.82 -13.30 5.90
N GLY A 82 5.64 -12.28 6.11
CA GLY A 82 6.93 -12.41 6.80
C GLY A 82 8.09 -12.71 5.85
N CYS A 83 7.86 -12.73 4.53
CA CYS A 83 8.93 -12.73 3.55
C CYS A 83 9.89 -11.56 3.81
N GLY A 84 11.17 -11.87 3.87
CA GLY A 84 12.21 -10.92 4.24
C GLY A 84 13.55 -11.62 4.34
N MET A 85 14.57 -10.84 4.71
CA MET A 85 15.94 -11.30 4.83
C MET A 85 16.45 -11.02 6.24
N GLY A 86 17.19 -11.96 6.81
CA GLY A 86 17.98 -11.75 8.02
C GLY A 86 19.47 -11.84 7.71
N LEU A 87 20.26 -11.03 8.41
CA LEU A 87 21.71 -11.04 8.34
C LEU A 87 22.25 -11.25 9.76
N TRP A 88 23.08 -12.28 9.95
CA TRP A 88 23.69 -12.62 11.22
C TRP A 88 25.20 -12.57 11.07
N ASP A 89 25.86 -11.90 12.01
CA ASP A 89 27.30 -11.96 12.17
C ASP A 89 27.61 -13.16 13.08
N VAL A 90 28.39 -14.12 12.56
CA VAL A 90 28.71 -15.39 13.24
C VAL A 90 30.15 -15.42 13.69
#